data_AF-A0A261CKQ1-F1
#
_entry.id   AF-A0A261CKQ1-F1
#
_cell.length_a   1.000
_cell.length_b   1.000
_cell.length_c   1.000
_cell.angle_alpha   90.00
_cell.angle_beta   90.00
_cell.angle_gamma   90.00
#
_symmetry.space_group_name_H-M   'P 1'
#
loop_
_entity.id
_entity.type
_entity.pdbx_description
1 polymer ?
#
loop_
_entity_poly.entity_id
_entity_poly.type
_entity_poly.pdbx_seq_one_letter_code
_entity_poly.pdbx_strand_id
1 'polypeptide(L)'
;MIYISVFEILYSILDVIVAPEHFSHGPTFLVIVGTKDKLFGPEGLTILNSIYWGCFGASMAIFDVHFVYRWLAVSENPLLKTFSGWTIWIWFSVPLWYGLTWVFTGYFLSAPTESKSEFIRDSINEIFQLEFDEYIYLGPYLYQRMEDGSLH
;
A
#
# COMPACT_ATOMS: atom_id res chain seq x y z
N MET A 1 12.33 -5.11 18.38
CA MET A 1 13.36 -4.52 17.49
C MET A 1 13.69 -5.45 16.35
N ILE A 2 14.20 -6.67 16.59
CA ILE A 2 14.54 -7.62 15.51
C ILE A 2 13.36 -7.90 14.56
N TYR A 3 12.15 -8.13 15.10
CA TYR A 3 10.95 -8.35 14.28
C TYR A 3 10.67 -7.22 13.28
N ILE A 4 10.71 -5.96 13.75
CA ILE A 4 10.51 -4.77 12.91
C ILE A 4 11.59 -4.72 11.83
N SER A 5 12.86 -4.90 12.21
CA SER A 5 13.98 -4.86 11.26
C SER A 5 13.87 -5.93 10.18
N VAL A 6 13.50 -7.17 10.54
CA VAL A 6 13.32 -8.25 9.56
C VAL A 6 12.17 -7.92 8.59
N PHE A 7 11.06 -7.40 9.11
CA PHE A 7 9.93 -6.98 8.28
C PHE A 7 10.31 -5.85 7.31
N GLU A 8 10.97 -4.80 7.80
CA GLU A 8 11.39 -3.65 6.99
C GLU A 8 12.43 -4.02 5.93
N ILE A 9 13.31 -4.99 6.21
CA ILE A 9 14.25 -5.52 5.18
C ILE A 9 13.46 -6.22 4.06
N LEU A 10 12.50 -7.07 4.40
CA LEU A 10 11.65 -7.73 3.40
C LEU A 10 10.84 -6.71 2.60
N TYR A 11 10.30 -5.69 3.27
CA TYR A 11 9.57 -4.61 2.64
C TYR A 11 10.45 -3.79 1.69
N SER A 12 11.68 -3.48 2.08
CA SER A 12 12.64 -2.78 1.21
C SER A 12 13.04 -3.62 -0.02
N ILE A 13 13.17 -4.94 0.12
CA ILE A 13 13.40 -5.82 -1.04
C ILE A 13 12.20 -5.75 -1.99
N LEU A 14 10.97 -5.78 -1.45
CA LEU A 14 9.75 -5.64 -2.24
C LEU A 14 9.70 -4.29 -2.98
N ASP A 15 10.05 -3.20 -2.31
CA ASP A 15 10.12 -1.85 -2.87
C ASP A 15 11.08 -1.79 -4.06
N VAL A 16 12.25 -2.43 -3.98
CA VAL A 16 13.20 -2.50 -5.10
C VAL A 16 12.65 -3.33 -6.27
N ILE A 17 11.97 -4.45 -6.00
CA ILE A 17 11.40 -5.31 -7.05
C ILE A 17 10.26 -4.59 -7.77
N VAL A 18 9.35 -3.97 -7.02
CA VAL A 18 8.19 -3.25 -7.58
C VAL A 18 8.63 -1.94 -8.23
N ALA A 19 9.54 -1.20 -7.60
CA ALA A 19 9.90 0.18 -7.94
C ALA A 19 8.66 1.07 -8.19
N PRO A 20 7.81 1.27 -7.16
CA PRO A 20 6.55 2.00 -7.31
C PRO A 20 6.77 3.52 -7.41
N GLU A 21 6.09 4.14 -8.36
CA GLU A 21 6.09 5.59 -8.55
C GLU A 21 4.76 6.18 -8.04
N HIS A 22 4.86 7.08 -7.07
CA HIS A 22 3.69 7.72 -6.48
C HIS A 22 3.33 8.97 -7.28
N PHE A 23 2.15 8.99 -7.85
CA PHE A 23 1.63 10.08 -8.67
C PHE A 23 0.34 10.63 -8.07
N SER A 24 0.30 11.92 -7.76
CA SER A 24 -0.91 12.58 -7.31
C SER A 24 -1.18 13.80 -8.18
N HIS A 25 -2.33 13.81 -8.85
CA HIS A 25 -2.70 14.91 -9.72
C HIS A 25 -4.21 15.16 -9.67
N GLY A 26 -4.59 16.35 -9.21
CA GLY A 26 -6.00 16.70 -8.99
C GLY A 26 -6.69 15.72 -8.03
N PRO A 27 -7.80 15.06 -8.42
CA PRO A 27 -8.52 14.10 -7.57
C PRO A 27 -7.93 12.68 -7.54
N THR A 28 -6.82 12.41 -8.25
CA THR A 28 -6.21 11.07 -8.29
C THR A 28 -5.02 10.95 -7.34
N PHE A 29 -4.91 9.79 -6.70
CA PHE A 29 -3.69 9.33 -6.05
C PHE A 29 -3.39 7.93 -6.55
N LEU A 30 -2.32 7.78 -7.32
CA LEU A 30 -1.97 6.56 -8.01
C LEU A 30 -0.58 6.09 -7.59
N VAL A 31 -0.42 4.78 -7.52
CA VAL A 31 0.88 4.12 -7.47
C VAL A 31 1.06 3.38 -8.79
N ILE A 32 1.94 3.93 -9.62
CA ILE A 32 2.24 3.47 -10.96
C ILE A 32 3.45 2.55 -10.89
N VAL A 33 3.43 1.47 -11.65
CA VAL A 33 4.56 0.55 -11.80
C VAL A 33 4.78 0.32 -13.28
N GLY A 34 5.95 0.71 -13.78
CA GLY A 34 6.37 0.40 -15.15
C GLY A 34 6.51 -1.11 -15.34
N THR A 35 5.99 -1.63 -16.45
CA THR A 35 6.06 -3.06 -16.81
C THR A 35 7.34 -3.39 -17.59
N LYS A 36 7.98 -2.38 -18.18
CA LYS A 36 9.23 -2.51 -18.94
C LYS A 36 10.37 -3.03 -18.07
N ASP A 37 11.10 -4.01 -18.59
CA ASP A 37 12.26 -4.66 -17.93
C ASP A 37 11.96 -5.36 -16.58
N LYS A 38 10.70 -5.62 -16.26
CA LYS A 38 10.30 -6.37 -15.06
C LYS A 38 10.19 -7.87 -15.34
N LEU A 39 10.52 -8.67 -14.32
CA LEU A 39 10.45 -10.14 -14.36
C LEU A 39 9.02 -10.70 -14.37
N PHE A 40 8.04 -9.92 -13.93
CA PHE A 40 6.64 -10.34 -13.80
C PHE A 40 5.77 -9.62 -14.83
N GLY A 41 4.74 -10.32 -15.34
CA GLY A 41 3.74 -9.70 -16.20
C GLY A 41 2.79 -8.74 -15.43
N PRO A 42 1.91 -8.02 -16.13
CA PRO A 42 1.03 -7.00 -15.54
C PRO A 42 0.17 -7.49 -14.37
N GLU A 43 -0.40 -8.70 -14.48
CA GLU A 43 -1.18 -9.30 -13.39
C GLU A 43 -0.34 -9.57 -12.14
N GLY A 44 0.86 -10.13 -12.33
CA GLY A 44 1.80 -10.40 -11.23
C GLY A 44 2.28 -9.12 -10.56
N LEU A 45 2.59 -8.08 -11.35
CA LEU A 45 2.96 -6.77 -10.83
C LEU A 45 1.79 -6.11 -10.07
N THR A 46 0.55 -6.33 -10.49
CA THR A 46 -0.63 -5.76 -9.80
C THR A 46 -0.82 -6.38 -8.43
N ILE A 47 -0.66 -7.71 -8.32
CA ILE A 47 -0.65 -8.42 -7.04
C ILE A 47 0.51 -7.92 -6.18
N LEU A 48 1.71 -7.79 -6.75
CA LEU A 48 2.89 -7.36 -6.02
C LEU A 48 2.78 -5.91 -5.52
N ASN A 49 2.21 -5.01 -6.32
CA ASN A 49 1.90 -3.63 -5.93
C ASN A 49 0.83 -3.58 -4.82
N SER A 50 -0.17 -4.46 -4.86
CA SER A 50 -1.16 -4.57 -3.78
C SER A 50 -0.52 -5.07 -2.48
N ILE A 51 0.41 -6.02 -2.56
CA ILE A 51 1.19 -6.50 -1.41
C ILE A 51 2.08 -5.37 -0.87
N TYR A 52 2.68 -4.55 -1.74
CA TYR A 52 3.45 -3.37 -1.34
C TYR A 52 2.62 -2.41 -0.48
N TRP A 53 1.38 -2.11 -0.89
CA TRP A 53 0.44 -1.32 -0.09
C TRP A 53 0.10 -2.00 1.24
N GLY A 54 -0.08 -3.32 1.22
CA GLY A 54 -0.26 -4.13 2.42
C GLY A 54 0.90 -4.03 3.39
N CYS A 55 2.14 -4.07 2.89
CA CYS A 55 3.34 -3.92 3.69
C CYS A 55 3.45 -2.51 4.31
N PHE A 56 3.13 -1.45 3.54
CA PHE A 56 3.04 -0.09 4.07
C PHE A 56 2.03 -0.01 5.23
N GLY A 57 0.83 -0.56 5.04
CA GLY A 57 -0.19 -0.68 6.09
C GLY A 57 0.36 -1.40 7.33
N ALA A 58 0.92 -2.59 7.14
CA ALA A 58 1.48 -3.40 8.21
C ALA A 58 2.61 -2.69 8.96
N SER A 59 3.52 -1.97 8.30
CA SER A 59 4.57 -1.16 8.94
C SER A 59 3.99 -0.16 9.95
N MET A 60 2.93 0.57 9.56
CA MET A 60 2.25 1.50 10.47
C MET A 60 1.71 0.79 11.71
N ALA A 61 0.99 -0.32 11.51
CA ALA A 61 0.46 -1.11 12.62
C ALA A 61 1.55 -1.72 13.52
N ILE A 62 2.71 -2.10 12.97
CA ILE A 62 3.86 -2.56 13.75
C ILE A 62 4.37 -1.45 14.66
N PHE A 63 4.51 -0.22 14.15
CA PHE A 63 4.92 0.93 14.95
C PHE A 63 3.90 1.25 16.03
N ASP A 64 2.60 1.17 15.74
CA ASP A 64 1.53 1.40 16.70
C ASP A 64 1.56 0.37 17.84
N VAL A 65 1.65 -0.93 17.53
CA VAL A 65 1.76 -2.00 18.55
C VAL A 65 3.00 -1.78 19.42
N HIS A 66 4.11 -1.37 18.80
CA HIS A 66 5.34 -1.09 19.52
C HIS A 66 5.22 0.14 20.44
N PHE A 67 4.50 1.18 20.01
CA PHE A 67 4.18 2.34 20.84
C PHE A 67 3.29 1.96 22.02
N VAL A 68 2.23 1.19 21.78
CA VAL A 68 1.33 0.66 22.82
C VAL A 68 2.11 -0.15 23.85
N TYR A 69 2.99 -1.05 23.40
CA TYR A 69 3.86 -1.82 24.30
C TYR A 69 4.71 -0.92 25.20
N ARG A 70 5.38 0.09 24.63
CA ARG A 70 6.21 1.04 25.41
C ARG A 70 5.39 1.81 26.42
N TRP A 71 4.20 2.29 26.02
CA TRP A 71 3.32 3.02 26.91
C TRP A 71 2.82 2.15 28.08
N LEU A 72 2.45 0.90 27.82
CA LEU A 72 2.02 -0.05 28.86
C LEU A 72 3.16 -0.38 29.83
N ALA A 73 4.39 -0.49 29.33
CA ALA A 73 5.57 -0.75 30.16
C ALA A 73 5.87 0.41 31.11
N VAL A 74 5.77 1.66 30.64
CA VAL A 74 5.97 2.87 31.47
C VAL A 74 4.84 3.05 32.48
N SER A 75 3.60 2.71 32.10
CA SER A 75 2.43 2.88 32.95
C SER A 75 2.22 1.73 33.94
N GLU A 76 3.11 0.73 33.96
CA GLU A 76 3.01 -0.50 34.77
C GLU A 76 1.64 -1.18 34.69
N ASN A 77 0.99 -1.09 33.52
CA ASN A 77 -0.39 -1.53 33.36
C ASN A 77 -0.47 -3.08 33.35
N PRO A 78 -1.46 -3.71 34.00
CA PRO A 78 -1.63 -5.16 34.01
C PRO A 78 -1.76 -5.79 32.60
N LEU A 79 -2.19 -5.02 31.60
CA LEU A 79 -2.24 -5.44 30.20
C LEU A 79 -0.86 -5.77 29.62
N LEU A 80 0.24 -5.32 30.22
CA LEU A 80 1.59 -5.69 29.82
C LEU A 80 1.80 -7.22 29.83
N LYS A 81 1.09 -7.95 30.71
CA LYS A 81 1.10 -9.42 30.73
C LYS A 81 0.65 -10.04 29.41
N THR A 82 -0.15 -9.35 28.60
CA THR A 82 -0.57 -9.84 27.28
C THR A 82 0.57 -9.90 26.26
N PHE A 83 1.65 -9.15 26.47
CA PHE A 83 2.88 -9.23 25.65
C PHE A 83 3.81 -10.38 26.07
N SER A 84 3.33 -11.32 26.90
CA SER A 84 4.10 -12.47 27.37
C SER A 84 3.38 -13.79 27.04
N GLY A 85 4.13 -14.89 26.94
CA GLY A 85 3.55 -16.21 26.73
C GLY A 85 2.81 -16.32 25.39
N TRP A 86 1.66 -17.01 25.38
CA TRP A 86 0.88 -17.25 24.17
C TRP A 86 0.11 -16.01 23.66
N THR A 87 -0.21 -15.05 24.54
CA THR A 87 -1.01 -13.88 24.15
C THR A 87 -0.27 -12.89 23.25
N ILE A 88 1.06 -13.00 23.15
CA ILE A 88 1.87 -12.18 22.22
C ILE A 88 1.46 -12.40 20.74
N TRP A 89 0.97 -13.59 20.41
CA TRP A 89 0.51 -13.91 19.05
C TRP A 89 -0.70 -13.07 18.64
N ILE A 90 -1.53 -12.63 19.59
CA ILE A 90 -2.64 -11.72 19.30
C ILE A 90 -2.10 -10.38 18.81
N TRP A 91 -1.07 -9.84 19.47
CA TRP A 91 -0.43 -8.58 19.07
C TRP A 91 0.28 -8.69 17.73
N PHE A 92 0.92 -9.82 17.42
CA PHE A 92 1.50 -10.05 16.09
C PHE A 92 0.46 -10.27 14.99
N SER A 93 -0.77 -10.64 15.33
CA SER A 93 -1.84 -10.73 14.34
C SER A 93 -2.36 -9.36 13.88
N VAL A 94 -2.20 -8.31 14.70
CA VAL A 94 -2.72 -6.96 14.37
C VAL A 94 -2.10 -6.39 13.07
N PRO A 95 -0.77 -6.36 12.89
CA PRO A 95 -0.19 -5.91 11.62
C PRO A 95 -0.59 -6.77 10.42
N LEU A 96 -0.78 -8.08 10.63
CA LEU A 96 -1.20 -8.99 9.57
C LEU A 96 -2.60 -8.63 9.06
N TRP A 97 -3.57 -8.47 9.96
CA TRP A 97 -4.94 -8.11 9.57
C TRP A 97 -5.03 -6.72 8.94
N TYR A 98 -4.26 -5.78 9.48
CA TYR A 98 -4.22 -4.43 8.94
C TYR A 98 -3.59 -4.40 7.54
N GLY A 99 -2.47 -5.11 7.35
CA GLY A 99 -1.85 -5.29 6.03
C GLY A 99 -2.79 -5.96 5.04
N LEU A 100 -3.48 -7.04 5.43
CA LEU A 100 -4.49 -7.70 4.57
C LEU A 100 -5.58 -6.72 4.12
N THR A 101 -6.10 -5.91 5.04
CA THR A 101 -7.11 -4.89 4.72
C THR A 101 -6.62 -3.92 3.64
N TRP A 102 -5.36 -3.51 3.71
CA TRP A 102 -4.72 -2.67 2.69
C TRP A 102 -4.54 -3.38 1.35
N VAL A 103 -4.14 -4.65 1.36
CA VAL A 103 -4.08 -5.47 0.13
C VAL A 103 -5.45 -5.57 -0.53
N PHE A 104 -6.50 -5.90 0.23
CA PHE A 104 -7.87 -5.99 -0.29
C PHE A 104 -8.34 -4.66 -0.86
N THR A 105 -8.07 -3.56 -0.16
CA THR A 105 -8.44 -2.21 -0.63
C THR A 105 -7.70 -1.82 -1.91
N GLY A 106 -6.39 -2.09 -1.98
CA GLY A 106 -5.60 -1.85 -3.19
C GLY A 106 -6.10 -2.67 -4.37
N TYR A 107 -6.26 -3.99 -4.18
CA TYR A 107 -6.58 -4.91 -5.26
C TYR A 107 -8.02 -4.76 -5.78
N PHE A 108 -9.00 -4.61 -4.89
CA PHE A 108 -10.42 -4.59 -5.29
C PHE A 108 -10.99 -3.19 -5.49
N LEU A 109 -10.71 -2.26 -4.57
CA LEU A 109 -11.31 -0.92 -4.62
C LEU A 109 -10.50 0.03 -5.53
N SER A 110 -9.18 -0.18 -5.60
CA SER A 110 -8.27 0.70 -6.33
C SER A 110 -7.86 0.14 -7.70
N ALA A 111 -8.56 -0.89 -8.17
CA ALA A 111 -8.35 -1.51 -9.47
C ALA A 111 -8.50 -0.49 -10.62
N PRO A 112 -7.76 -0.65 -11.73
CA PRO A 112 -7.90 0.18 -12.91
C PRO A 112 -9.34 0.21 -13.44
N THR A 113 -9.79 1.35 -13.93
CA THR A 113 -11.10 1.50 -14.59
C THR A 113 -10.88 2.33 -15.85
N GLU A 114 -11.62 2.04 -16.92
CA GLU A 114 -11.44 2.72 -18.22
C GLU A 114 -11.45 4.25 -18.09
N SER A 115 -12.43 4.81 -17.38
CA SER A 115 -12.51 6.27 -17.15
C SER A 115 -11.30 6.85 -16.39
N LYS A 116 -10.71 6.10 -15.46
CA LYS A 116 -9.50 6.51 -14.73
C LYS A 116 -8.28 6.47 -15.63
N SER A 117 -8.16 5.40 -16.43
CA SER A 117 -7.06 5.19 -17.36
C SER A 117 -7.02 6.26 -18.45
N GLU A 118 -8.18 6.70 -18.95
CA GLU A 118 -8.26 7.80 -19.92
C GLU A 118 -7.85 9.14 -19.32
N PHE A 119 -8.32 9.47 -18.11
CA PHE A 119 -8.01 10.74 -17.45
C PHE A 119 -6.50 10.92 -17.19
N ILE A 120 -5.81 9.85 -16.82
CA ILE A 120 -4.39 9.91 -16.44
C ILE A 120 -3.43 9.69 -17.61
N ARG A 121 -3.92 9.24 -18.77
CA ARG A 121 -3.08 8.83 -19.90
C ARG A 121 -2.13 9.94 -20.32
N ASP A 122 -2.67 11.13 -20.56
CA ASP A 122 -1.89 12.26 -21.06
C ASP A 122 -0.91 12.76 -19.98
N SER A 123 -1.36 12.83 -18.72
CA SER A 123 -0.51 13.24 -17.60
C SER A 123 0.63 12.26 -17.33
N ILE A 124 0.40 10.96 -17.46
CA ILE A 124 1.43 9.93 -17.27
C ILE A 124 2.45 9.98 -18.41
N ASN A 125 1.99 10.15 -19.65
CA ASN A 125 2.89 10.26 -20.79
C ASN A 125 3.77 11.52 -20.70
N GLU A 126 3.20 12.66 -20.30
CA GLU A 126 3.94 13.92 -20.18
C GLU A 126 5.02 13.86 -19.08
N ILE A 127 4.70 13.22 -17.94
CA ILE A 127 5.56 13.25 -16.75
C ILE A 127 6.54 12.08 -16.72
N PHE A 128 6.05 10.87 -16.99
CA PHE A 128 6.83 9.64 -16.86
C PHE A 128 7.34 9.11 -18.20
N GLN A 129 6.91 9.70 -19.33
CA GLN A 129 7.25 9.25 -20.69
C GLN A 129 6.90 7.79 -20.97
N LEU A 130 5.90 7.27 -20.26
CA LEU A 130 5.39 5.91 -20.42
C LEU A 130 4.26 5.92 -21.46
N GLU A 131 4.30 4.99 -22.41
CA GLU A 131 3.19 4.77 -23.32
C GLU A 131 2.04 4.01 -22.63
N PHE A 132 0.82 4.19 -23.13
CA PHE A 132 -0.33 3.41 -22.70
C PHE A 132 -0.05 1.93 -22.99
N ASP A 133 -0.16 1.06 -21.96
CA ASP A 133 0.23 -0.38 -21.92
C ASP A 133 1.65 -0.69 -21.38
N GLU A 134 2.51 0.31 -21.16
CA GLU A 134 3.83 0.12 -20.52
C GLU A 134 3.81 0.24 -18.99
N TYR A 135 2.64 0.34 -18.37
CA TYR A 135 2.49 0.49 -16.92
C TYR A 135 1.21 -0.12 -16.38
N ILE A 136 1.27 -0.52 -15.12
CA ILE A 136 0.08 -0.77 -14.29
C ILE A 136 -0.07 0.35 -13.27
N TYR A 137 -1.26 0.53 -12.73
CA TYR A 137 -1.47 1.44 -11.61
C TYR A 137 -2.52 0.90 -10.65
N LEU A 138 -2.38 1.25 -9.38
CA LEU A 138 -3.42 1.11 -8.38
C LEU A 138 -3.67 2.48 -7.77
N GLY A 139 -4.93 2.88 -7.66
CA GLY A 139 -5.22 4.16 -7.04
C GLY A 139 -6.70 4.52 -6.96
N PRO A 140 -7.13 5.16 -5.86
CA PRO A 140 -8.44 5.76 -5.80
C PRO A 140 -8.54 6.96 -6.76
N TYR A 141 -9.75 7.12 -7.30
CA TYR A 141 -10.19 8.35 -7.94
C TYR A 141 -11.21 8.97 -7.00
N LEU A 142 -10.81 10.03 -6.30
CA LEU A 142 -11.50 10.50 -5.10
C LEU A 142 -12.86 11.13 -5.40
N TYR A 143 -12.97 11.82 -6.54
CA TYR A 143 -14.22 12.38 -7.03
C TYR A 143 -14.14 12.58 -8.54
N GLN A 144 -15.25 12.33 -9.23
CA GLN A 144 -15.36 12.62 -10.65
C GLN A 144 -16.12 13.93 -10.83
N ARG A 145 -15.50 14.89 -11.53
CA ARG A 145 -16.23 16.08 -11.98
C ARG A 145 -16.97 15.72 -13.26
N MET A 146 -18.29 15.70 -13.21
CA MET A 146 -19.14 15.48 -14.38
C MET A 146 -19.11 16.70 -15.32
N GLU A 147 -19.51 16.53 -16.57
CA GLU A 147 -19.54 17.59 -17.58
C GLU A 147 -20.42 18.79 -17.17
N ASP A 148 -21.37 18.59 -16.26
CA ASP A 148 -22.24 19.62 -15.68
C ASP A 148 -21.61 20.39 -14.50
N GLY A 149 -20.39 20.03 -14.10
CA GLY A 149 -19.67 20.62 -12.96
C GLY A 149 -20.03 20.05 -11.59
N SER A 150 -20.91 19.05 -11.52
CA SER A 150 -21.24 18.33 -10.29
C SER A 150 -20.14 17.34 -9.89
N LEU A 151 -20.05 17.05 -8.58
CA LEU A 151 -19.09 16.12 -7.99
C LEU A 151 -19.82 14.81 -7.64
N HIS A 152 -19.26 13.68 -8.08
CA HIS A 152 -19.78 12.34 -7.81
C HIS A 152 -18.75 11.46 -7.09
#